data_AF-A0A441XD88-F1
#
_entry.id   AF-A0A441XD88-F1
#
_cell.length_a   1.000
_cell.length_b   1.000
_cell.length_c   1.000
_cell.angle_alpha   90.00
_cell.angle_beta   90.00
_cell.angle_gamma   90.00
#
_symmetry.space_group_name_H-M   'P 1'
#
loop_
_entity.id
_entity.type
_entity.pdbx_description
1 polymer ?
#
loop_
_entity_poly.entity_id
_entity_poly.type
_entity_poly.pdbx_seq_one_letter_code
_entity_poly.pdbx_strand_id
1 'polypeptide(L)' 'MQTYVALLYSIVLGEGRRVVMSDLRAMTEGLGLNNPRTLVATGNLVFETKATEVAALER' A
#
# COMPACT_ATOMS: atom_id res chain seq x y z
N MET A 1 -12.88 12.21 -1.34
CA MET A 1 -11.83 11.18 -1.46
C MET A 1 -12.46 9.83 -1.17
N GLN A 2 -12.04 8.78 -1.87
CA GLN A 2 -12.46 7.40 -1.64
C GLN A 2 -11.30 6.63 -1.02
N THR A 3 -11.62 5.81 -0.01
CA THR A 3 -10.65 4.97 0.70
C THR A 3 -10.57 3.60 0.05
N TYR A 4 -9.37 3.12 -0.21
CA TYR A 4 -9.09 1.80 -0.77
C TYR A 4 -8.22 0.98 0.17
N VAL A 5 -8.35 -0.34 0.09
CA VAL A 5 -7.49 -1.30 0.79
C VAL A 5 -6.74 -2.10 -0.26
N ALA A 6 -5.41 -1.98 -0.28
CA ALA A 6 -4.54 -2.84 -1.07
C ALA A 6 -4.13 -4.06 -0.23
N LEU A 7 -4.54 -5.23 -0.69
CA LEU A 7 -4.20 -6.52 -0.10
C LEU A 7 -2.99 -7.09 -0.83
N LEU A 8 -1.85 -7.16 -0.15
CA LEU A 8 -0.60 -7.61 -0.77
C LEU A 8 -0.32 -9.06 -0.37
N TYR A 9 -0.07 -9.91 -1.37
CA TYR A 9 0.35 -11.31 -1.15
C TYR A 9 1.88 -11.41 -1.08
N SER A 10 2.38 -12.44 -0.38
CA SER A 10 3.82 -12.78 -0.31
C SER A 10 4.78 -11.66 0.14
N ILE A 11 4.35 -10.80 1.07
CA ILE A 11 5.19 -9.69 1.58
C ILE A 11 6.26 -10.11 2.60
N VAL A 12 6.25 -11.37 3.04
CA VAL A 12 7.29 -11.94 3.90
C VAL A 12 8.29 -12.68 3.01
N LEU A 13 9.41 -12.03 2.69
CA LEU A 13 10.37 -12.48 1.67
C LEU A 13 11.46 -13.40 2.26
N GLY A 14 11.12 -14.31 3.16
CA GLY A 14 12.09 -15.19 3.82
C GLY A 14 12.95 -14.47 4.87
N GLU A 15 13.96 -15.16 5.40
CA GLU A 15 14.75 -14.68 6.54
C GLU A 15 15.47 -13.36 6.21
N GLY A 16 15.36 -12.37 7.10
CA GLY A 16 16.00 -11.05 6.93
C GLY A 16 15.38 -10.13 5.86
N ARG A 17 14.45 -10.60 5.02
CA ARG A 17 13.82 -9.76 3.98
C ARG A 17 12.34 -9.54 4.30
N ARG A 18 12.01 -8.33 4.72
CA ARG A 18 10.63 -7.89 4.96
C ARG A 18 10.42 -6.53 4.31
N VAL A 19 9.21 -6.28 3.86
CA VAL A 19 8.81 -4.94 3.45
C VAL A 19 8.82 -4.03 4.68
N VAL A 20 9.59 -2.94 4.61
CA VAL A 20 9.61 -1.93 5.67
C VAL A 20 8.38 -1.04 5.49
N MET A 21 7.55 -0.95 6.52
CA MET A 21 6.26 -0.25 6.42
C MET A 21 6.39 1.26 6.18
N SER A 22 7.48 1.89 6.67
CA SER A 22 7.76 3.30 6.34
C SER A 22 7.98 3.49 4.85
N ASP A 23 8.76 2.60 4.24
CA ASP A 23 9.16 2.71 2.85
C ASP A 23 7.97 2.42 1.94
N LEU A 24 7.11 1.47 2.33
CA LEU A 24 5.86 1.20 1.64
C LEU A 24 4.92 2.42 1.64
N ARG A 25 4.81 3.13 2.77
CA ARG A 25 4.02 4.36 2.85
C ARG A 25 4.63 5.47 1.99
N ALA A 26 5.94 5.67 2.07
CA ALA A 26 6.64 6.68 1.27
C ALA A 26 6.51 6.42 -0.24
N MET A 27 6.58 5.15 -0.66
CA MET A 27 6.33 4.75 -2.05
C MET A 27 4.90 5.09 -2.47
N THR A 28 3.92 4.82 -1.60
CA THR A 28 2.51 5.12 -1.85
C THR A 28 2.27 6.62 -2.04
N GLU A 29 2.88 7.46 -1.18
CA GLU A 29 2.88 8.91 -1.34
C GLU A 29 3.55 9.35 -2.65
N GLY A 30 4.68 8.73 -3.02
CA GLY A 30 5.37 8.99 -4.29
C GLY A 30 4.53 8.66 -5.53
N LEU A 31 3.54 7.78 -5.42
CA LEU A 31 2.55 7.48 -6.46
C LEU A 31 1.38 8.48 -6.49
N GLY A 32 1.38 9.51 -5.63
CA GLY A 32 0.32 10.52 -5.54
C GLY A 32 -0.93 10.04 -4.79
N LEU A 33 -0.84 8.91 -4.08
CA LEU A 33 -1.91 8.40 -3.23
C LEU A 33 -1.80 9.04 -1.83
N ASN A 34 -2.94 9.35 -1.23
CA ASN A 34 -3.01 10.18 -0.04
C ASN A 34 -3.21 9.33 1.22
N ASN A 35 -2.74 9.84 2.37
CA ASN A 35 -2.96 9.26 3.69
C ASN A 35 -2.65 7.74 3.80
N PRO A 36 -1.46 7.27 3.35
CA PRO A 36 -1.13 5.86 3.41
C PRO A 36 -0.97 5.37 4.85
N ARG A 37 -1.60 4.25 5.16
CA ARG A 37 -1.56 3.60 6.47
C ARG A 37 -1.35 2.10 6.28
N THR A 38 -0.51 1.50 7.11
CA THR A 38 -0.18 0.07 7.03
C THR A 38 -0.77 -0.68 8.20
N LEU A 39 -1.27 -1.90 7.97
CA LEU A 39 -1.79 -2.75 9.03
C LEU A 39 -0.69 -3.67 9.59
N VAL A 40 -0.14 -3.31 10.75
CA VAL A 40 0.93 -4.06 11.43
C VAL A 40 2.11 -4.29 10.46
N ALA A 41 2.72 -5.49 10.45
CA ALA A 41 3.78 -5.89 9.54
C ALA A 41 3.26 -6.89 8.50
N THR A 42 2.00 -6.73 8.08
CA THR A 42 1.32 -7.64 7.13
C THR A 42 1.38 -7.16 5.69
N GLY A 43 1.99 -6.00 5.42
CA GLY A 43 2.11 -5.44 4.06
C GLY A 43 0.82 -4.85 3.50
N ASN A 44 -0.33 -5.04 4.15
CA ASN A 44 -1.58 -4.44 3.72
C ASN A 44 -1.59 -2.92 3.94
N LEU A 45 -2.21 -2.20 3.02
CA LEU A 45 -2.17 -0.75 2.93
C LEU A 45 -3.58 -0.18 2.77
N VAL A 46 -3.86 0.92 3.47
CA VAL A 46 -5.05 1.74 3.32
C VAL A 46 -4.59 3.11 2.81
N PHE A 47 -5.22 3.62 1.76
CA PHE A 47 -4.91 4.93 1.18
C PHE A 47 -6.15 5.58 0.60
N GLU A 48 -6.03 6.85 0.23
CA GLU A 48 -7.11 7.67 -0.29
C GLU A 48 -6.74 8.27 -1.66
N THR A 49 -7.70 8.25 -2.57
CA THR A 49 -7.56 8.90 -3.88
C THR A 49 -8.91 9.42 -4.39
N LYS A 50 -8.93 10.07 -5.55
CA LYS A 50 -10.19 10.35 -6.25
C LYS A 50 -10.82 9.02 -6.67
N ALA A 51 -12.15 8.97 -6.69
CA ALA A 51 -12.85 7.79 -7.19
C ALA A 51 -12.33 7.43 -8.59
N THR A 52 -11.87 6.20 -8.74
CA THR A 52 -11.28 5.67 -9.98
C THR A 52 -11.59 4.19 -10.09
N GLU A 53 -11.44 3.67 -11.30
CA GLU A 53 -11.47 2.23 -11.57
C GLU A 53 -10.37 1.52 -10.80
N VAL A 54 -10.72 0.43 -10.10
CA VAL A 54 -9.75 -0.37 -9.32
C VAL A 54 -8.65 -0.91 -10.22
N ALA A 55 -8.98 -1.34 -11.44
CA ALA A 55 -8.01 -1.84 -12.41
C ALA A 55 -6.95 -0.80 -12.82
N ALA A 56 -7.21 0.50 -12.63
CA ALA A 56 -6.20 1.54 -12.86
C ALA A 56 -5.21 1.67 -11.70
N LEU A 57 -5.56 1.21 -10.50
CA LEU A 57 -4.70 1.18 -9.31
C LEU A 57 -3.79 -0.06 -9.25
N GLU A 58 -4.06 -1.08 -10.07
CA GLU A 58 -3.29 -2.33 -10.13
C GLU A 58 -2.17 -2.32 -11.19
N ARG A 59 -2.02 -1.23 -11.95
CA ARG A 59 -1.00 -1.07 -13.00
C ARG A 59 0.21 -0.30 -12.51
#